data_AF-A0A7X6YHN1-F1
#
_entry.id   AF-A0A7X6YHN1-F1
#
_cell.length_a   1.000
_cell.length_b   1.000
_cell.length_c   1.000
_cell.angle_alpha   90.00
_cell.angle_beta   90.00
_cell.angle_gamma   90.00
#
_symmetry.space_group_name_H-M   'P 1'
#
loop_
_entity.id
_entity.type
_entity.pdbx_description
1 polymer ?
#
loop_
_entity_poly.entity_id
_entity_poly.type
_entity_poly.pdbx_seq_one_letter_code
_entity_poly.pdbx_strand_id
1 'polypeptide(L)' 'MYLDSTKKEEIFAKYGKSNTDTGSPEAQIALCSSRISHLTQHLKANKKDYNTER' A
#
# COMPACT_ATOMS: atom_id res chain seq x y z
N MET A 1 -7.49 -8.61 -4.05
CA MET A 1 -7.03 -7.48 -3.22
C MET A 1 -6.21 -6.54 -4.09
N TYR A 2 -6.90 -5.57 -4.69
CA TYR A 2 -6.34 -4.43 -5.39
C TYR A 2 -6.91 -3.25 -4.60
N LEU A 3 -6.10 -2.72 -3.67
CA LEU A 3 -6.40 -1.59 -2.78
C LEU A 3 -7.82 -1.02 -2.96
N ASP A 4 -8.73 -1.50 -2.12
CA ASP A 4 -10.08 -0.96 -2.02
C ASP A 4 -9.97 0.57 -1.96
N SER A 5 -10.74 1.26 -2.80
CA SER A 5 -10.69 2.72 -2.96
C SER A 5 -10.71 3.42 -1.61
N THR A 6 -11.51 2.88 -0.68
CA THR A 6 -11.64 3.37 0.69
C THR A 6 -10.32 3.35 1.46
N LYS A 7 -9.56 2.27 1.36
CA LYS A 7 -8.27 2.12 2.09
C LYS A 7 -7.21 3.07 1.59
N LYS A 8 -7.23 3.40 0.29
CA LYS A 8 -6.36 4.46 -0.26
C LYS A 8 -6.75 5.80 0.30
N GLU A 9 -8.03 6.15 0.24
CA GLU A 9 -8.55 7.41 0.77
C GLU A 9 -8.24 7.58 2.25
N GLU A 10 -8.36 6.53 3.06
CA GLU A 10 -7.97 6.55 4.48
C GLU A 10 -6.46 6.82 4.68
N ILE A 11 -5.59 6.23 3.85
CA ILE A 11 -4.14 6.45 3.92
C ILE A 11 -3.80 7.88 3.52
N PHE A 12 -4.39 8.39 2.44
CA PHE A 12 -4.18 9.78 2.02
C PHE A 12 -4.75 10.78 3.02
N ALA A 13 -5.87 10.48 3.68
CA ALA A 13 -6.43 11.32 4.74
C ALA A 13 -5.57 11.32 6.02
N LYS A 14 -4.92 10.20 6.36
CA LYS A 14 -4.06 10.09 7.55
C LYS A 14 -2.66 10.65 7.36
N TYR A 15 -2.07 10.46 6.18
CA TYR A 15 -0.65 10.74 5.93
C TYR A 15 -0.41 11.84 4.89
N GLY A 16 -1.46 12.27 4.17
CA GLY A 16 -1.39 13.43 3.27
C GLY A 16 -1.46 14.73 4.05
N LYS A 17 -0.73 15.76 3.59
CA LYS A 17 -0.83 17.12 4.13
C LYS A 17 -2.18 17.79 3.81
N SER A 18 -2.88 17.31 2.78
CA SER A 18 -4.22 17.73 2.38
C SER A 18 -4.94 16.55 1.73
N ASN A 19 -6.28 16.48 1.82
CA ASN A 19 -7.11 15.44 1.20
C ASN A 19 -6.98 15.36 -0.33
N THR A 20 -6.41 16.39 -0.96
CA THR A 20 -6.14 16.44 -2.40
C THR A 20 -4.69 16.14 -2.76
N ASP A 21 -3.82 15.95 -1.77
CA ASP A 21 -2.38 15.78 -1.98
C ASP A 21 -2.01 14.30 -2.14
N THR A 22 -2.18 13.81 -3.37
CA THR A 22 -1.82 12.44 -3.75
C THR A 22 -0.33 12.29 -4.11
N GLY A 23 0.42 13.40 -4.13
CA GLY A 23 1.82 13.47 -4.56
C GLY A 23 2.82 13.55 -3.41
N SER A 24 2.36 13.80 -2.18
CA SER A 24 3.23 13.92 -1.01
C SER A 24 4.05 12.64 -0.78
N PRO A 25 5.38 12.77 -0.53
CA PRO A 25 6.26 11.64 -0.25
C PRO A 25 5.73 10.75 0.89
N GLU A 26 5.23 11.36 1.95
CA GLU A 26 4.76 10.68 3.15
C GLU A 26 3.54 9.79 2.87
N ALA A 27 2.59 10.28 2.06
CA ALA A 27 1.41 9.52 1.69
C ALA A 27 1.73 8.37 0.73
N GLN A 28 2.65 8.57 -0.21
CA GLN A 28 3.14 7.50 -1.08
C GLN A 28 3.93 6.44 -0.32
N ILE A 29 4.77 6.85 0.64
CA ILE A 29 5.48 5.93 1.52
C ILE A 29 4.48 5.08 2.32
N ALA A 30 3.45 5.71 2.93
CA ALA A 30 2.43 4.99 3.67
C ALA A 30 1.67 3.97 2.81
N LEU A 31 1.33 4.34 1.57
CA LEU A 31 0.71 3.45 0.59
C LEU A 31 1.62 2.26 0.25
N CYS A 32 2.90 2.52 -0.04
CA CYS A 32 3.90 1.49 -0.32
C CYS A 32 4.12 0.57 0.89
N SER A 33 4.21 1.09 2.10
CA SER A 33 4.36 0.30 3.33
C SER A 33 3.17 -0.64 3.54
N SER A 34 1.94 -0.13 3.35
CA SER A 34 0.72 -0.95 3.44
C SER A 34 0.75 -2.10 2.41
N ARG A 35 1.15 -1.79 1.18
CA ARG A 35 1.26 -2.76 0.09
C ARG A 35 2.34 -3.81 0.35
N ILE A 36 3.50 -3.41 0.88
CA ILE A 36 4.60 -4.32 1.25
C ILE A 36 4.16 -5.27 2.35
N SER A 37 3.48 -4.78 3.39
CA SER A 37 3.00 -5.62 4.50
C SER A 37 2.05 -6.71 3.99
N HIS A 38 1.12 -6.32 3.12
CA HIS A 38 0.19 -7.26 2.50
C HIS A 38 0.89 -8.29 1.59
N LEU A 39 1.78 -7.83 0.69
CA LEU A 39 2.58 -8.71 -0.18
C LEU A 39 3.42 -9.68 0.65
N THR A 40 4.04 -9.22 1.72
CA THR A 40 4.83 -10.05 2.63
C THR A 40 3.98 -11.18 3.23
N GLN A 41 2.75 -10.89 3.65
CA GLN A 41 1.84 -11.90 4.18
C GLN A 41 1.37 -12.87 3.08
N HIS A 42 1.12 -12.37 1.87
CA HIS A 42 0.75 -13.19 0.71
C HIS A 42 1.87 -14.15 0.30
N LEU A 43 3.12 -13.67 0.22
CA LEU A 43 4.30 -14.47 -0.12
C LEU A 43 4.65 -15.48 0.99
N LYS A 44 4.40 -15.13 2.27
CA LYS A 44 4.52 -16.11 3.37
C LYS A 44 3.57 -17.30 3.21
N ALA A 45 2.35 -17.06 2.72
CA ALA A 45 1.39 -18.12 2.41
C ALA A 45 1.75 -18.84 1.09
N ASN A 46 2.27 -18.11 0.10
CA ASN A 46 2.62 -18.60 -1.23
C ASN A 46 4.14 -18.60 -1.45
N LYS A 47 4.86 -19.43 -0.70
CA LYS A 47 6.34 -19.47 -0.69
C LYS A 47 7.01 -19.77 -2.04
N LYS A 48 6.25 -20.24 -3.03
CA LYS A 48 6.73 -20.56 -4.38
C LYS A 48 6.36 -19.51 -5.42
N ASP A 49 5.69 -18.43 -5.02
CA ASP A 49 5.30 -17.35 -5.93
C ASP A 49 6.43 -16.32 -6.08
N TYR A 50 7.43 -16.69 -6.89
CA TYR A 50 8.56 -15.82 -7.21
C TYR A 50 8.22 -14.73 -8.22
N ASN A 51 7.10 -14.86 -8.95
CA ASN A 51 6.64 -13.85 -9.91
C ASN A 51 6.10 -12.62 -9.19
N THR A 52 5.42 -12.82 -8.06
CA THR A 52 4.90 -11.73 -7.21
C THR A 52 5.96 -11.15 -6.27
N GLU A 53 7.06 -11.88 -6.01
CA GLU A 53 8.20 -11.41 -5.20
C GLU A 53 9.05 -10.36 -5.94
N ARG A 54 9.08 -10.40 -7.27
CA ARG A 54 9.92 -9.57 -8.13
C ARG A 54 9.29 -8.23 -8.49
#